data_AF-A0A5P2BB89-F1
#
_entry.id   AF-A0A5P2BB89-F1
#
_cell.length_a   1.000
_cell.length_b   1.000
_cell.length_c   1.000
_cell.angle_alpha   90.00
_cell.angle_beta   90.00
_cell.angle_gamma   90.00
#
_symmetry.space_group_name_H-M   'P 1'
#
loop_
_entity.id
_entity.type
_entity.pdbx_description
1 polymer ?
#
loop_
_entity_poly.entity_id
_entity_poly.type
_entity_poly.pdbx_seq_one_letter_code
_entity_poly.pdbx_strand_id
1 'polypeptide(L)'
;MLLPRLPDPVPPARHEIAVSYISRLATLHGMDPQTLWMQVTRPDREGAARRVPIPEQLAALTGRSVHALAGALPELRDAAPDWAMFRHATQSGCHLCDARHPGGRVVRLLPHHTYVCLRHGTWIGPPDIDHPAVGLAQLPEVIDAQRRHHLLLRRYGWAAAYDAVLTAFMICAHIWADGRLPGEDFHVWHTWDSRTYALIPYDHAAKSYTSYSTSKLFAAIYPEVVGLAPLIASPHWRQMACGTATEQARFFAEVGKRVTYPYSKKENGDAVAHWAIADAWRPPSTPLTAYTPGQVRGKLSPLHASRAARHANSVKWYSRINRNQGRTLLFHNHLKPVLLREKTPQYVKWEGTVWHSSRTDDLMKEEVARRRRELQAGAARLRNQRAENARSNWVNPADTAPPFPSSSS
;
A
#
# COMPACT_ATOMS: atom_id res chain seq x y z
N MET A 1 19.06 -5.50 -35.89
CA MET A 1 20.25 -4.65 -35.71
C MET A 1 20.48 -4.47 -34.22
N LEU A 2 21.65 -4.86 -33.71
CA LEU A 2 22.05 -4.56 -32.33
C LEU A 2 22.46 -3.10 -32.27
N LEU A 3 21.88 -2.33 -31.35
CA LEU A 3 22.33 -0.97 -31.10
C LEU A 3 23.77 -0.99 -30.58
N PRO A 4 24.65 -0.10 -31.06
CA PRO A 4 25.95 0.08 -30.43
C PRO A 4 25.75 0.47 -28.96
N ARG A 5 26.64 -0.02 -28.10
CA ARG A 5 26.65 0.31 -26.67
C ARG A 5 26.71 1.83 -26.49
N LEU A 6 25.89 2.35 -25.59
CA LEU A 6 25.92 3.78 -25.24
C LEU A 6 27.23 4.12 -24.50
N PRO A 7 27.84 5.29 -24.76
CA PRO A 7 28.95 5.78 -23.96
C PRO A 7 28.46 6.10 -22.54
N ASP A 8 29.19 5.67 -21.49
CA ASP A 8 28.92 5.97 -20.07
C ASP A 8 27.44 5.90 -19.60
N PRO A 9 26.78 4.74 -19.70
CA PRO A 9 25.38 4.59 -19.32
C PRO A 9 25.21 4.63 -17.80
N VAL A 10 24.52 5.68 -17.34
CA VAL A 10 24.15 5.91 -15.94
C VAL A 10 23.36 4.70 -15.39
N PRO A 11 23.62 4.27 -14.14
CA PRO A 11 22.87 3.17 -13.55
C PRO A 11 21.39 3.56 -13.32
N PRO A 12 20.45 2.60 -13.46
CA PRO A 12 19.08 2.81 -13.04
C PRO A 12 19.01 3.08 -11.53
N ALA A 13 18.03 3.87 -11.12
CA ALA A 13 17.75 4.04 -9.70
C ALA A 13 17.03 2.80 -9.15
N ARG A 14 17.19 2.52 -7.85
CA ARG A 14 16.49 1.41 -7.21
C ARG A 14 14.98 1.58 -7.32
N HIS A 15 14.29 0.53 -7.78
CA HIS A 15 12.86 0.47 -8.07
C HIS A 15 12.39 1.45 -9.15
N GLU A 16 13.28 1.93 -10.02
CA GLU A 16 12.89 2.71 -11.20
C GLU A 16 12.08 1.85 -12.17
N ILE A 17 11.09 2.44 -12.84
CA ILE A 17 10.36 1.76 -13.91
C ILE A 17 11.16 1.85 -15.22
N ALA A 18 11.05 0.83 -16.07
CA ALA A 18 11.83 0.72 -17.30
C ALA A 18 11.64 1.92 -18.22
N VAL A 19 10.40 2.41 -18.39
CA VAL A 19 10.12 3.61 -19.21
C VAL A 19 10.83 4.86 -18.68
N SER A 20 10.96 5.02 -17.35
CA SER A 20 11.70 6.13 -16.74
C SER A 20 13.18 6.01 -17.06
N TYR A 21 13.75 4.83 -16.86
CA TYR A 21 15.16 4.59 -17.11
C TYR A 21 15.53 4.78 -18.59
N ILE A 22 14.77 4.16 -19.50
CA ILE A 22 14.99 4.23 -20.95
C ILE A 22 14.82 5.67 -21.45
N SER A 23 13.78 6.38 -21.01
CA SER A 23 13.58 7.78 -21.40
C SER A 23 14.75 8.66 -20.94
N ARG A 24 15.27 8.44 -19.72
CA ARG A 24 16.41 9.19 -19.21
C ARG A 24 17.70 8.88 -19.96
N LEU A 25 17.96 7.61 -20.29
CA LEU A 25 19.08 7.24 -21.14
C LEU A 25 18.98 7.93 -22.51
N ALA A 26 17.82 7.88 -23.16
CA ALA A 26 17.62 8.55 -24.45
C ALA A 26 17.93 10.05 -24.35
N THR A 27 17.40 10.73 -23.34
CA THR A 27 17.66 12.16 -23.11
C THR A 27 19.14 12.47 -22.90
N LEU A 28 19.87 11.65 -22.13
CA LEU A 28 21.30 11.84 -21.89
C LEU A 28 22.14 11.72 -23.17
N HIS A 29 21.71 10.89 -24.12
CA HIS A 29 22.44 10.64 -25.36
C HIS A 29 21.85 11.36 -26.57
N GLY A 30 20.96 12.34 -26.37
CA GLY A 30 20.37 13.12 -27.46
C GLY A 30 19.46 12.31 -28.39
N MET A 31 18.92 11.19 -27.93
CA MET A 31 18.03 10.31 -28.70
C MET A 31 16.57 10.61 -28.40
N ASP A 32 15.67 10.33 -29.35
CA ASP A 32 14.23 10.36 -29.05
C ASP A 32 13.84 9.18 -28.13
N PRO A 33 13.16 9.43 -26.99
CA PRO A 33 12.75 8.38 -26.06
C PRO A 33 11.84 7.30 -26.67
N GLN A 34 11.00 7.64 -27.65
CA GLN A 34 10.12 6.65 -28.28
C GLN A 34 10.92 5.72 -29.19
N THR A 35 11.89 6.25 -29.94
CA THR A 35 12.80 5.44 -30.76
C THR A 35 13.55 4.43 -29.92
N LEU A 36 14.21 4.87 -28.84
CA LEU A 36 14.96 3.96 -27.98
C LEU A 36 14.04 2.93 -27.30
N TRP A 37 12.85 3.35 -26.83
CA TRP A 37 11.85 2.46 -26.27
C TRP A 37 11.45 1.34 -27.25
N MET A 38 11.15 1.67 -28.51
CA MET A 38 10.77 0.70 -29.52
C MET A 38 11.88 -0.33 -29.80
N GLN A 39 13.14 0.10 -29.72
CA GLN A 39 14.30 -0.75 -29.99
C GLN A 39 14.64 -1.72 -28.87
N VAL A 40 14.30 -1.40 -27.61
CA VAL A 40 14.64 -2.21 -26.42
C VAL A 40 13.44 -2.89 -25.78
N THR A 41 12.28 -2.87 -26.43
CA THR A 41 11.03 -3.48 -25.95
C THR A 41 10.39 -4.32 -27.04
N ARG A 42 9.51 -5.25 -26.64
CA ARG A 42 8.62 -6.01 -27.53
C ARG A 42 7.16 -5.86 -27.11
N PRO A 43 6.19 -6.10 -28.01
CA PRO A 43 4.81 -6.30 -27.60
C PRO A 43 4.70 -7.34 -26.49
N ASP A 44 3.87 -7.06 -25.49
CA ASP A 44 3.62 -7.95 -24.34
C ASP A 44 3.01 -9.30 -24.78
N ARG A 45 2.15 -9.23 -25.81
CA ARG A 45 1.62 -10.35 -26.59
C ARG A 45 1.52 -9.94 -28.04
N GLU A 46 1.36 -10.89 -28.94
CA GLU A 46 1.19 -10.62 -30.37
C GLU A 46 0.02 -9.65 -30.60
N GLY A 47 0.26 -8.60 -31.40
CA GLY A 47 -0.71 -7.53 -31.66
C GLY A 47 -0.98 -6.55 -30.51
N ALA A 48 -0.35 -6.69 -29.33
CA ALA A 48 -0.57 -5.75 -28.24
C ALA A 48 0.13 -4.41 -28.44
N ALA A 49 -0.61 -3.32 -28.19
CA ALA A 49 -0.04 -1.97 -28.13
C ALA A 49 0.90 -1.77 -26.92
N ARG A 50 0.67 -2.51 -25.83
CA ARG A 50 1.52 -2.50 -24.63
C ARG A 50 2.82 -3.24 -24.93
N ARG A 51 3.95 -2.64 -24.54
CA ARG A 51 5.28 -3.19 -24.72
C ARG A 51 5.99 -3.42 -23.40
N VAL A 52 6.78 -4.48 -23.34
CA VAL A 52 7.61 -4.86 -22.19
C VAL A 52 9.08 -4.80 -22.58
N PRO A 53 9.96 -4.38 -21.66
CA PRO A 53 11.39 -4.28 -21.96
C PRO A 53 12.02 -5.66 -22.20
N ILE A 54 13.01 -5.72 -23.09
CA ILE A 54 13.80 -6.91 -23.40
C ILE A 54 15.11 -6.82 -22.59
N PRO A 55 15.32 -7.65 -21.56
CA PRO A 55 16.46 -7.53 -20.66
C PRO A 55 17.81 -7.58 -21.37
N GLU A 56 17.96 -8.47 -22.35
CA GLU A 56 19.22 -8.69 -23.08
C GLU A 56 19.59 -7.48 -23.95
N GLN A 57 18.60 -6.82 -24.54
CA GLN A 57 18.82 -5.62 -25.35
C GLN A 57 19.21 -4.43 -24.49
N LEU A 58 18.59 -4.26 -23.31
CA LEU A 58 19.00 -3.24 -22.34
C LEU A 58 20.40 -3.51 -21.78
N ALA A 59 20.73 -4.78 -21.53
CA ALA A 59 22.05 -5.20 -21.09
C ALA A 59 23.12 -4.88 -22.15
N ALA A 60 22.88 -5.23 -23.42
CA ALA A 60 23.77 -4.91 -24.53
C ALA A 60 23.94 -3.40 -24.72
N LEU A 61 22.84 -2.63 -24.67
CA LEU A 61 22.84 -1.19 -24.84
C LEU A 61 23.65 -0.47 -23.74
N THR A 62 23.52 -0.94 -22.49
CA THR A 62 24.15 -0.30 -21.32
C THR A 62 25.49 -0.95 -20.92
N GLY A 63 25.85 -2.08 -21.51
CA GLY A 63 26.97 -2.91 -21.05
C GLY A 63 26.86 -3.40 -19.60
N ARG A 64 25.65 -3.40 -19.01
CA ARG A 64 25.37 -3.94 -17.67
C ARG A 64 24.84 -5.35 -17.79
N SER A 65 25.03 -6.17 -16.78
CA SER A 65 24.40 -7.50 -16.74
C SER A 65 22.89 -7.37 -16.55
N VAL A 66 22.14 -8.33 -17.12
CA VAL A 66 20.69 -8.47 -16.89
C VAL A 66 20.38 -8.52 -15.39
N HIS A 67 21.19 -9.26 -14.62
CA HIS A 67 21.05 -9.36 -13.17
C HIS A 67 21.15 -8.00 -12.47
N ALA A 68 22.15 -7.18 -12.82
CA ALA A 68 22.31 -5.85 -12.24
C ALA A 68 21.14 -4.93 -12.58
N LEU A 69 20.62 -5.01 -13.81
CA LEU A 69 19.44 -4.24 -14.23
C LEU A 69 18.18 -4.71 -13.49
N ALA A 70 17.93 -6.02 -13.37
CA ALA A 70 16.79 -6.60 -12.66
C ALA A 70 16.80 -6.29 -11.14
N GLY A 71 17.98 -6.14 -10.55
CA GLY A 71 18.10 -5.67 -9.16
C GLY A 71 17.48 -4.28 -8.94
N ALA A 72 17.58 -3.40 -9.93
CA ALA A 72 17.08 -2.03 -9.87
C ALA A 72 15.70 -1.84 -10.50
N LEU A 73 15.42 -2.49 -11.63
CA LEU A 73 14.19 -2.36 -12.43
C LEU A 73 13.27 -3.57 -12.17
N PRO A 74 12.17 -3.41 -11.40
CA PRO A 74 11.29 -4.54 -11.06
C PRO A 74 10.71 -5.27 -12.29
N GLU A 75 10.51 -4.55 -13.39
CA GLU A 75 9.98 -5.08 -14.66
C GLU A 75 10.91 -6.04 -15.40
N LEU A 76 12.19 -6.14 -15.01
CA LEU A 76 13.17 -7.06 -15.61
C LEU A 76 13.44 -8.30 -14.76
N ARG A 77 12.74 -8.46 -13.63
CA ARG A 77 12.97 -9.60 -12.74
C ARG A 77 12.33 -10.87 -13.29
N ASP A 78 13.07 -11.95 -13.19
CA ASP A 78 12.62 -13.31 -13.51
C ASP A 78 12.93 -14.24 -12.34
N ALA A 79 11.95 -14.86 -11.67
CA ALA A 79 10.51 -14.71 -11.88
C ALA A 79 9.99 -13.29 -11.59
N ALA A 80 8.88 -12.91 -12.23
CA ALA A 80 8.23 -11.63 -11.98
C ALA A 80 7.84 -11.48 -10.49
N PRO A 81 8.00 -10.29 -9.89
CA PRO A 81 7.65 -10.10 -8.50
C PRO A 81 6.12 -10.09 -8.33
N ASP A 82 5.67 -10.33 -7.10
CA ASP A 82 4.28 -10.12 -6.72
C ASP A 82 3.92 -8.62 -6.86
N TRP A 83 3.24 -8.25 -7.95
CA TRP A 83 2.91 -6.86 -8.25
C TRP A 83 2.02 -6.21 -7.19
N ALA A 84 1.31 -6.99 -6.37
CA ALA A 84 0.49 -6.47 -5.28
C ALA A 84 1.35 -5.96 -4.10
N MET A 85 2.64 -6.32 -4.01
CA MET A 85 3.53 -5.75 -2.99
C MET A 85 3.88 -4.27 -3.27
N PHE A 86 3.65 -3.81 -4.50
CA PHE A 86 3.98 -2.47 -4.97
C PHE A 86 2.76 -1.58 -5.11
N ARG A 87 2.96 -0.27 -4.92
CA ARG A 87 1.93 0.73 -5.18
C ARG A 87 1.55 0.72 -6.65
N HIS A 88 0.26 0.64 -6.98
CA HIS A 88 -0.21 0.73 -8.37
C HIS A 88 0.21 2.04 -9.06
N ALA A 89 0.25 3.15 -8.29
CA ALA A 89 0.64 4.45 -8.80
C ALA A 89 2.15 4.64 -8.66
N THR A 90 2.80 4.86 -9.81
CA THR A 90 4.20 5.27 -9.87
C THR A 90 4.37 6.70 -9.33
N GLN A 91 5.52 6.99 -8.76
CA GLN A 91 5.81 8.29 -8.12
C GLN A 91 7.31 8.57 -8.10
N SER A 92 7.69 9.80 -7.78
CA SER A 92 9.07 10.10 -7.41
C SER A 92 9.42 9.53 -6.04
N GLY A 93 10.71 9.32 -5.78
CA GLY A 93 11.18 8.89 -4.46
C GLY A 93 11.83 10.06 -3.72
N CYS A 94 12.96 9.78 -3.08
CA CYS A 94 13.74 10.80 -2.40
C CYS A 94 14.50 11.64 -3.43
N HIS A 95 14.25 12.95 -3.46
CA HIS A 95 14.92 13.88 -4.38
C HIS A 95 16.44 13.88 -4.22
N LEU A 96 16.96 13.66 -3.00
CA LEU A 96 18.40 13.56 -2.72
C LEU A 96 19.01 12.25 -3.28
N CYS A 97 18.25 11.17 -3.34
CA CYS A 97 18.68 9.97 -4.08
C CYS A 97 18.66 10.24 -5.58
N ASP A 98 17.62 10.95 -6.06
CA ASP A 98 17.38 11.19 -7.49
C ASP A 98 18.40 12.15 -8.10
N ALA A 99 18.97 13.06 -7.33
CA ALA A 99 20.02 13.98 -7.79
C ALA A 99 21.25 13.28 -8.39
N ARG A 100 21.49 11.99 -8.06
CA ARG A 100 22.62 11.20 -8.60
C ARG A 100 22.35 10.60 -9.98
N HIS A 101 21.13 10.79 -10.50
CA HIS A 101 20.60 10.09 -11.66
C HIS A 101 20.18 11.13 -12.71
N PRO A 102 21.10 11.62 -13.56
CA PRO A 102 20.81 12.66 -14.55
C PRO A 102 19.92 12.13 -15.69
N GLY A 103 19.54 13.01 -16.62
CA GLY A 103 18.70 12.66 -17.78
C GLY A 103 17.21 12.89 -17.58
N GLY A 104 16.81 13.48 -16.46
CA GLY A 104 15.42 13.83 -16.17
C GLY A 104 14.88 13.18 -14.91
N ARG A 105 13.56 13.18 -14.78
CA ARG A 105 12.86 12.74 -13.58
C ARG A 105 12.94 11.21 -13.39
N VAL A 106 13.32 10.78 -12.20
CA VAL A 106 13.26 9.37 -11.79
C VAL A 106 11.86 9.02 -11.30
N VAL A 107 11.21 8.07 -11.96
CA VAL A 107 9.90 7.53 -11.56
C VAL A 107 10.04 6.09 -11.12
N ARG A 108 9.48 5.79 -9.95
CA ARG A 108 9.64 4.50 -9.27
C ARG A 108 8.32 3.80 -9.01
N LEU A 109 8.43 2.48 -8.95
CA LEU A 109 7.44 1.58 -8.41
C LEU A 109 7.82 1.22 -6.96
N LEU A 110 7.40 2.05 -6.00
CA LEU A 110 7.77 1.84 -4.60
C LEU A 110 6.88 0.78 -3.92
N PRO A 111 7.44 -0.12 -3.08
CA PRO A 111 6.67 -1.01 -2.24
C PRO A 111 5.71 -0.24 -1.31
N HIS A 112 4.59 -0.85 -0.93
CA HIS A 112 3.61 -0.21 -0.05
C HIS A 112 4.22 0.25 1.28
N HIS A 113 5.13 -0.56 1.84
CA HIS A 113 5.76 -0.33 3.14
C HIS A 113 6.85 0.74 3.17
N THR A 114 7.20 1.38 2.04
CA THR A 114 8.31 2.35 1.96
C THR A 114 7.78 3.80 2.05
N TYR A 115 7.71 4.36 3.25
CA TYR A 115 7.25 5.75 3.48
C TYR A 115 8.39 6.72 3.81
N VAL A 116 9.52 6.23 4.31
CA VAL A 116 10.71 7.05 4.62
C VAL A 116 11.92 6.56 3.85
N CYS A 117 12.67 7.49 3.25
CA CYS A 117 14.02 7.22 2.79
C CYS A 117 14.96 7.19 4.00
N LEU A 118 15.28 5.99 4.50
CA LEU A 118 16.15 5.84 5.67
C LEU A 118 17.57 6.40 5.45
N ARG A 119 18.03 6.50 4.20
CA ARG A 119 19.35 7.05 3.87
C ARG A 119 19.44 8.56 4.14
N HIS A 120 18.38 9.30 3.81
CA HIS A 120 18.38 10.76 3.86
C HIS A 120 17.40 11.33 4.88
N GLY A 121 16.68 10.47 5.61
CA GLY A 121 15.67 10.90 6.58
C GLY A 121 14.57 11.75 5.94
N THR A 122 14.06 11.35 4.76
CA THR A 122 13.00 12.12 4.06
C THR A 122 11.71 11.31 3.92
N TRP A 123 10.56 11.95 4.12
CA TRP A 123 9.24 11.38 3.88
C TRP A 123 8.91 11.30 2.38
N ILE A 124 8.47 10.12 1.90
CA ILE A 124 8.28 9.76 0.49
C ILE A 124 6.96 9.01 0.20
N GLY A 125 5.98 9.04 1.09
CA GLY A 125 4.67 8.43 0.80
C GLY A 125 3.69 8.56 1.94
N PRO A 126 2.39 8.23 1.80
CA PRO A 126 1.73 7.70 0.61
C PRO A 126 1.71 8.71 -0.54
N PRO A 127 1.49 8.24 -1.79
CA PRO A 127 1.41 9.12 -2.95
C PRO A 127 0.22 10.06 -2.80
N ASP A 128 0.48 11.37 -2.86
CA ASP A 128 -0.56 12.40 -2.98
C ASP A 128 -0.44 13.06 -4.35
N ILE A 129 0.49 14.00 -4.46
CA ILE A 129 1.01 14.58 -5.70
C ILE A 129 2.54 14.55 -5.70
N ASP A 130 3.16 14.78 -6.85
CA ASP A 130 4.62 14.73 -7.05
C ASP A 130 5.34 15.94 -6.39
N HIS A 131 5.13 16.13 -5.09
CA HIS A 131 5.83 17.13 -4.29
C HIS A 131 7.23 16.65 -3.88
N PRO A 132 8.16 17.58 -3.66
CA PRO A 132 9.46 17.23 -3.09
C PRO A 132 9.29 16.51 -1.75
N ALA A 133 10.04 15.43 -1.58
CA ALA A 133 10.15 14.74 -0.29
C ALA A 133 10.58 15.73 0.81
N VAL A 134 9.97 15.65 2.00
CA VAL A 134 10.28 16.55 3.14
C VAL A 134 11.28 15.90 4.09
N GLY A 135 12.23 16.67 4.62
CA GLY A 135 13.18 16.21 5.64
C GLY A 135 12.51 15.94 6.98
N LEU A 136 13.00 14.94 7.70
CA LEU A 136 12.51 14.48 9.01
C LEU A 136 13.54 14.65 10.12
N ALA A 137 14.50 15.56 9.95
CA ALA A 137 15.57 15.78 10.94
C ALA A 137 15.02 16.14 12.33
N GLN A 138 13.91 16.88 12.38
CA GLN A 138 13.24 17.25 13.64
C GLN A 138 12.26 16.18 14.16
N LEU A 139 12.07 15.08 13.42
CA LEU A 139 11.08 14.04 13.70
C LEU A 139 11.70 12.64 13.61
N PRO A 140 12.75 12.34 14.42
CA PRO A 140 13.44 11.06 14.36
C PRO A 140 12.53 9.85 14.63
N GLU A 141 11.47 10.02 15.41
CA GLU A 141 10.50 8.98 15.71
C GLU A 141 9.75 8.46 14.47
N VAL A 142 9.61 9.29 13.43
CA VAL A 142 9.02 8.91 12.13
C VAL A 142 10.00 8.02 11.35
N ILE A 143 11.31 8.28 11.48
CA ILE A 143 12.36 7.45 10.89
C ILE A 143 12.42 6.09 11.60
N ASP A 144 12.35 6.09 12.94
CA ASP A 144 12.33 4.85 13.73
C ASP A 144 11.07 4.03 13.48
N ALA A 145 9.93 4.68 13.23
CA ALA A 145 8.72 4.00 12.78
C ALA A 145 8.95 3.23 11.46
N GLN A 146 9.68 3.80 10.49
CA GLN A 146 10.01 3.07 9.26
C GLN A 146 10.89 1.84 9.55
N ARG A 147 11.86 1.94 10.47
CA ARG A 147 12.70 0.80 10.88
C ARG A 147 11.85 -0.31 11.51
N ARG A 148 10.95 0.05 12.43
CA ARG A 148 9.99 -0.88 13.05
C ARG A 148 9.03 -1.50 12.05
N HIS A 149 8.57 -0.74 11.05
CA HIS A 149 7.74 -1.27 9.97
C HIS A 149 8.49 -2.32 9.12
N HIS A 150 9.79 -2.15 8.85
CA HIS A 150 10.57 -3.20 8.20
C HIS A 150 10.69 -4.48 9.05
N LEU A 151 10.76 -4.36 10.38
CA LEU A 151 10.74 -5.54 11.26
C LEU A 151 9.38 -6.25 11.22
N LEU A 152 8.28 -5.48 11.20
CA LEU A 152 6.92 -6.01 11.01
C LEU A 152 6.82 -6.81 9.71
N LEU A 153 7.33 -6.24 8.62
CA LEU A 153 7.38 -6.88 7.30
C LEU A 153 8.13 -8.22 7.33
N ARG A 154 9.32 -8.24 7.96
CA ARG A 154 10.14 -9.46 8.09
C ARG A 154 9.43 -10.55 8.90
N ARG A 155 8.65 -10.15 9.91
CA ARG A 155 7.98 -11.08 10.83
C ARG A 155 6.69 -11.67 10.25
N TYR A 156 5.87 -10.86 9.60
CA TYR A 156 4.51 -11.26 9.18
C TYR A 156 4.31 -11.31 7.65
N GLY A 157 5.33 -10.96 6.88
CA GLY A 157 5.21 -10.84 5.42
C GLY A 157 4.49 -9.57 4.98
N TRP A 158 4.48 -9.34 3.67
CA TRP A 158 4.03 -8.07 3.09
C TRP A 158 2.52 -7.85 3.20
N ALA A 159 1.72 -8.89 2.97
CA ALA A 159 0.26 -8.76 2.94
C ALA A 159 -0.31 -8.40 4.33
N ALA A 160 0.14 -9.10 5.37
CA ALA A 160 -0.27 -8.80 6.74
C ALA A 160 0.24 -7.43 7.22
N ALA A 161 1.48 -7.07 6.90
CA ALA A 161 2.02 -5.75 7.24
C ALA A 161 1.26 -4.61 6.52
N TYR A 162 0.90 -4.82 5.26
CA TYR A 162 0.11 -3.88 4.47
C TYR A 162 -1.27 -3.63 5.09
N ASP A 163 -2.06 -4.69 5.34
CA ASP A 163 -3.37 -4.57 5.99
C ASP A 163 -3.25 -3.91 7.37
N ALA A 164 -2.26 -4.33 8.16
CA ALA A 164 -2.07 -3.85 9.51
C ALA A 164 -1.75 -2.36 9.58
N VAL A 165 -0.83 -1.87 8.73
CA VAL A 165 -0.46 -0.46 8.71
C VAL A 165 -1.58 0.41 8.16
N LEU A 166 -2.27 0.00 7.10
CA LEU A 166 -3.41 0.77 6.58
C LEU A 166 -4.57 0.80 7.59
N THR A 167 -4.85 -0.31 8.26
CA THR A 167 -5.89 -0.37 9.31
C THR A 167 -5.51 0.50 10.50
N ALA A 168 -4.25 0.48 10.94
CA ALA A 168 -3.77 1.36 11.99
C ALA A 168 -3.85 2.85 11.58
N PHE A 169 -3.56 3.18 10.32
CA PHE A 169 -3.78 4.54 9.80
C PHE A 169 -5.26 4.94 9.86
N MET A 170 -6.17 4.06 9.45
CA MET A 170 -7.61 4.29 9.52
C MET A 170 -8.07 4.51 10.97
N ILE A 171 -7.61 3.69 11.90
CA ILE A 171 -7.90 3.83 13.34
C ILE A 171 -7.41 5.18 13.86
N CYS A 172 -6.13 5.53 13.62
CA CYS A 172 -5.58 6.81 14.08
C CYS A 172 -6.29 8.00 13.42
N ALA A 173 -6.71 7.85 12.16
CA ALA A 173 -7.47 8.89 11.46
C ALA A 173 -8.86 9.12 12.06
N HIS A 174 -9.57 8.06 12.47
CA HIS A 174 -10.83 8.19 13.22
C HIS A 174 -10.60 8.84 14.59
N ILE A 175 -9.60 8.37 15.33
CA ILE A 175 -9.22 8.96 16.62
C ILE A 175 -8.93 10.46 16.47
N TRP A 176 -8.24 10.87 15.41
CA TRP A 176 -7.94 12.28 15.15
C TRP A 176 -9.18 13.06 14.67
N ALA A 177 -10.12 12.41 13.99
CA ALA A 177 -11.31 13.04 13.42
C ALA A 177 -12.39 13.35 14.47
N ASP A 178 -12.49 12.52 15.51
CA ASP A 178 -13.50 12.62 16.57
C ASP A 178 -13.31 13.85 17.47
N GLY A 179 -12.15 14.50 17.40
CA GLY A 179 -11.90 15.79 18.03
C GLY A 179 -11.79 15.77 19.56
N ARG A 180 -11.42 16.93 20.10
CA ARG A 180 -11.05 17.17 21.50
C ARG A 180 -12.23 16.96 22.45
N LEU A 181 -12.17 15.95 23.32
CA LEU A 181 -13.02 15.94 24.50
C LEU A 181 -12.60 17.13 25.40
N PRO A 182 -13.55 17.96 25.88
CA PRO A 182 -13.23 19.01 26.84
C PRO A 182 -12.69 18.39 28.15
N GLY A 183 -11.57 18.89 28.67
CA GLY A 183 -11.09 18.60 30.02
C GLY A 183 -10.02 17.52 30.18
N GLU A 184 -9.40 17.03 29.10
CA GLU A 184 -8.34 16.03 29.18
C GLU A 184 -7.00 16.59 28.65
N ASP A 185 -6.06 16.82 29.57
CA ASP A 185 -4.79 17.53 29.33
C ASP A 185 -3.71 16.69 28.60
N PHE A 186 -3.95 15.40 28.33
CA PHE A 186 -2.94 14.48 27.79
C PHE A 186 -3.48 13.51 26.73
N HIS A 187 -3.66 14.02 25.50
CA HIS A 187 -4.05 13.22 24.35
C HIS A 187 -3.00 13.18 23.24
N VAL A 188 -2.92 12.05 22.57
CA VAL A 188 -2.04 11.81 21.41
C VAL A 188 -2.20 12.84 20.28
N TRP A 189 -3.37 13.48 20.18
CA TRP A 189 -3.65 14.52 19.22
C TRP A 189 -2.71 15.72 19.34
N HIS A 190 -2.26 16.07 20.55
CA HIS A 190 -1.29 17.16 20.73
C HIS A 190 0.05 16.83 20.07
N THR A 191 0.48 15.58 20.15
CA THR A 191 1.69 15.09 19.48
C THR A 191 1.51 15.13 17.96
N TRP A 192 0.36 14.67 17.45
CA TRP A 192 0.06 14.69 16.01
C TRP A 192 -0.04 16.10 15.44
N ASP A 193 -0.70 17.02 16.16
CA ASP A 193 -0.76 18.44 15.81
C ASP A 193 0.66 19.04 15.81
N SER A 194 1.47 18.78 16.83
CA SER A 194 2.86 19.26 16.93
C SER A 194 3.72 18.83 15.74
N ARG A 195 3.67 17.53 15.38
CA ARG A 195 4.38 17.02 14.19
C ARG A 195 3.84 17.63 12.90
N THR A 196 2.53 17.87 12.82
CA THR A 196 1.91 18.52 11.66
C THR A 196 2.41 19.94 11.45
N TYR A 197 2.59 20.72 12.53
CA TYR A 197 3.17 22.06 12.43
C TYR A 197 4.61 22.03 11.92
N ALA A 198 5.41 21.04 12.33
CA ALA A 198 6.78 20.88 11.84
C ALA A 198 6.83 20.47 10.35
N LEU A 199 5.89 19.63 9.91
CA LEU A 199 5.84 19.12 8.53
C LEU A 199 5.20 20.08 7.53
N ILE A 200 4.21 20.84 7.99
CA ILE A 200 3.38 21.76 7.20
C ILE A 200 3.41 23.14 7.87
N PRO A 201 4.56 23.81 7.90
CA PRO A 201 4.66 25.15 8.45
C PRO A 201 3.83 26.14 7.63
N TYR A 202 3.30 27.15 8.31
CA TYR A 202 2.62 28.27 7.65
C TYR A 202 3.67 29.17 6.98
N ASP A 203 3.49 29.43 5.70
CA ASP A 203 4.31 30.37 4.96
C ASP A 203 3.73 31.78 5.16
N HIS A 204 4.38 32.56 6.02
CA HIS A 204 3.96 33.92 6.34
C HIS A 204 4.04 34.87 5.13
N ALA A 205 4.99 34.65 4.22
CA ALA A 205 5.14 35.48 3.03
C ALA A 205 4.04 35.18 2.01
N ALA A 206 3.76 33.90 1.75
CA ALA A 206 2.69 33.48 0.85
C ALA A 206 1.30 33.52 1.49
N LYS A 207 1.21 33.82 2.80
CA LYS A 207 0.00 33.75 3.63
C LYS A 207 -0.78 32.44 3.44
N SER A 208 -0.07 31.33 3.28
CA SER A 208 -0.64 30.04 2.86
C SER A 208 0.17 28.86 3.38
N TYR A 209 -0.38 27.65 3.31
CA TYR A 209 0.34 26.41 3.57
C TYR A 209 0.87 25.84 2.24
N THR A 210 1.84 26.54 1.63
CA THR A 210 2.43 26.19 0.34
C THR A 210 3.07 24.79 0.33
N SER A 211 3.53 24.34 1.50
CA SER A 211 4.14 23.02 1.70
C SER A 211 3.13 21.90 2.01
N TYR A 212 1.82 22.20 2.01
CA TYR A 212 0.78 21.22 2.36
C TYR A 212 0.79 20.02 1.41
N SER A 213 0.64 18.82 1.97
CA SER A 213 0.15 17.64 1.27
C SER A 213 -0.52 16.71 2.26
N THR A 214 -1.51 15.94 1.81
CA THR A 214 -2.19 14.95 2.67
C THR A 214 -1.19 13.89 3.13
N SER A 215 -0.19 13.58 2.29
CA SER A 215 0.90 12.67 2.62
C SER A 215 1.63 13.04 3.92
N LYS A 216 1.83 14.33 4.19
CA LYS A 216 2.48 14.81 5.43
C LYS A 216 1.61 14.60 6.67
N LEU A 217 0.28 14.57 6.54
CA LEU A 217 -0.60 14.20 7.65
C LEU A 217 -0.42 12.73 8.05
N PHE A 218 -0.17 11.84 7.07
CA PHE A 218 0.19 10.46 7.37
C PHE A 218 1.52 10.37 8.14
N ALA A 219 2.50 11.23 7.82
CA ALA A 219 3.77 11.25 8.55
C ALA A 219 3.58 11.58 10.04
N ALA A 220 2.67 12.52 10.35
CA ALA A 220 2.42 12.95 11.72
C ALA A 220 1.92 11.82 12.64
N ILE A 221 1.10 10.91 12.11
CA ILE A 221 0.54 9.77 12.87
C ILE A 221 1.31 8.46 12.70
N TYR A 222 2.31 8.44 11.80
CA TYR A 222 3.03 7.21 11.43
C TYR A 222 3.68 6.47 12.62
N PRO A 223 4.26 7.15 13.63
CA PRO A 223 4.85 6.46 14.79
C PRO A 223 3.86 5.60 15.58
N GLU A 224 2.65 6.10 15.80
CA GLU A 224 1.59 5.40 16.53
C GLU A 224 0.94 4.33 15.66
N VAL A 225 0.81 4.58 14.35
CA VAL A 225 0.34 3.60 13.36
C VAL A 225 1.23 2.36 13.36
N VAL A 226 2.55 2.55 13.33
CA VAL A 226 3.51 1.43 13.42
C VAL A 226 3.54 0.83 14.83
N GLY A 227 3.18 1.60 15.87
CA GLY A 227 2.95 1.07 17.22
C GLY A 227 1.80 0.07 17.27
N LEU A 228 0.68 0.36 16.60
CA LEU A 228 -0.52 -0.47 16.54
C LEU A 228 -0.41 -1.67 15.59
N ALA A 229 0.26 -1.49 14.45
CA ALA A 229 0.31 -2.50 13.40
C ALA A 229 0.75 -3.91 13.87
N PRO A 230 1.70 -4.09 14.81
CA PRO A 230 2.02 -5.41 15.37
C PRO A 230 0.84 -6.13 16.04
N LEU A 231 -0.08 -5.41 16.68
CA LEU A 231 -1.30 -6.00 17.26
C LEU A 231 -2.25 -6.48 16.15
N ILE A 232 -2.40 -5.68 15.10
CA ILE A 232 -3.29 -5.98 13.98
C ILE A 232 -2.74 -7.12 13.11
N ALA A 233 -1.42 -7.19 12.93
CA ALA A 233 -0.78 -8.24 12.14
C ALA A 233 -0.68 -9.59 12.87
N SER A 234 -0.62 -9.58 14.20
CA SER A 234 -0.37 -10.77 15.02
C SER A 234 -1.61 -11.67 15.11
N PRO A 235 -1.54 -12.96 14.72
CA PRO A 235 -2.65 -13.91 14.89
C PRO A 235 -3.17 -14.00 16.33
N HIS A 236 -2.26 -14.00 17.32
CA HIS A 236 -2.61 -14.02 18.74
C HIS A 236 -3.51 -12.84 19.13
N TRP A 237 -3.07 -11.60 18.89
CA TRP A 237 -3.85 -10.40 19.20
C TRP A 237 -5.17 -10.30 18.42
N ARG A 238 -5.21 -10.78 17.16
CA ARG A 238 -6.45 -10.87 16.40
C ARG A 238 -7.45 -11.83 17.04
N GLN A 239 -6.97 -12.99 17.53
CA GLN A 239 -7.80 -13.94 18.28
C GLN A 239 -8.32 -13.31 19.57
N MET A 240 -7.47 -12.60 20.32
CA MET A 240 -7.87 -11.89 21.54
C MET A 240 -8.94 -10.83 21.25
N ALA A 241 -8.79 -10.08 20.15
CA ALA A 241 -9.73 -9.04 19.74
C ALA A 241 -11.11 -9.58 19.35
N CYS A 242 -11.19 -10.80 18.80
CA CYS A 242 -12.46 -11.44 18.46
C CYS A 242 -12.93 -12.49 19.47
N GLY A 243 -12.27 -12.60 20.62
CA GLY A 243 -12.49 -13.59 21.66
C GLY A 243 -13.54 -13.17 22.70
N THR A 244 -13.41 -13.72 23.91
CA THR A 244 -14.23 -13.42 25.09
C THR A 244 -14.07 -11.97 25.56
N ALA A 245 -14.98 -11.49 26.41
CA ALA A 245 -14.92 -10.13 26.97
C ALA A 245 -13.59 -9.85 27.70
N THR A 246 -13.05 -10.84 28.42
CA THR A 246 -11.75 -10.71 29.11
C THR A 246 -10.58 -10.61 28.14
N GLU A 247 -10.61 -11.39 27.05
CA GLU A 247 -9.58 -11.32 26.01
C GLU A 247 -9.63 -9.99 25.25
N GLN A 248 -10.83 -9.51 24.92
CA GLN A 248 -11.04 -8.20 24.32
C GLN A 248 -10.55 -7.07 25.23
N ALA A 249 -10.84 -7.13 26.53
CA ALA A 249 -10.35 -6.15 27.49
C ALA A 249 -8.81 -6.07 27.52
N ARG A 250 -8.12 -7.22 27.44
CA ARG A 250 -6.65 -7.27 27.32
C ARG A 250 -6.16 -6.64 26.02
N PHE A 251 -6.84 -6.92 24.90
CA PHE A 251 -6.52 -6.29 23.62
C PHE A 251 -6.69 -4.76 23.68
N PHE A 252 -7.82 -4.25 24.17
CA PHE A 252 -8.07 -2.81 24.27
C PHE A 252 -7.08 -2.12 25.22
N ALA A 253 -6.70 -2.76 26.33
CA ALA A 253 -5.66 -2.25 27.22
C ALA A 253 -4.31 -2.09 26.50
N GLU A 254 -3.93 -3.04 25.65
CA GLU A 254 -2.70 -2.95 24.86
C GLU A 254 -2.77 -1.89 23.75
N VAL A 255 -3.95 -1.63 23.18
CA VAL A 255 -4.16 -0.51 22.25
C VAL A 255 -4.00 0.81 23.00
N GLY A 256 -4.65 0.96 24.16
CA GLY A 256 -4.59 2.17 24.99
C GLY A 256 -3.16 2.58 25.34
N LYS A 257 -2.28 1.61 25.62
CA LYS A 257 -0.84 1.85 25.88
C LYS A 257 -0.05 2.42 24.68
N ARG A 258 -0.51 2.21 23.44
CA ARG A 258 0.23 2.55 22.21
C ARG A 258 -0.19 3.86 21.57
N VAL A 259 -1.46 4.20 21.68
CA VAL A 259 -2.03 5.45 21.13
C VAL A 259 -2.42 6.44 22.22
N THR A 260 -2.17 6.16 23.51
CA THR A 260 -2.55 7.02 24.65
C THR A 260 -3.97 7.55 24.47
N TYR A 261 -4.90 6.61 24.27
CA TYR A 261 -6.30 6.86 23.96
C TYR A 261 -7.17 6.23 25.05
N PRO A 262 -8.00 7.01 25.76
CA PRO A 262 -8.91 6.45 26.75
C PRO A 262 -9.99 5.65 26.03
N TYR A 263 -9.98 4.32 26.21
CA TYR A 263 -11.12 3.48 25.85
C TYR A 263 -12.25 3.70 26.86
N SER A 264 -12.97 4.81 26.74
CA SER A 264 -14.33 4.89 27.26
C SER A 264 -15.29 4.51 26.14
N LYS A 265 -16.23 3.60 26.43
CA LYS A 265 -17.18 3.06 25.47
C LYS A 265 -18.09 4.19 24.98
N LYS A 266 -17.75 4.83 23.85
CA LYS A 266 -18.60 5.84 23.23
C LYS A 266 -19.78 5.15 22.55
N GLU A 267 -20.98 5.67 22.77
CA GLU A 267 -22.20 5.22 22.09
C GLU A 267 -22.19 5.54 20.57
N ASN A 268 -21.31 6.45 20.12
CA ASN A 268 -21.31 7.04 18.77
C ASN A 268 -20.23 6.53 17.80
N GLY A 269 -19.62 5.37 18.08
CA GLY A 269 -18.66 4.71 17.20
C GLY A 269 -17.23 4.69 17.75
N ASP A 270 -16.53 3.58 17.46
CA ASP A 270 -15.17 3.30 17.87
C ASP A 270 -14.53 2.42 16.79
N ALA A 271 -13.55 2.98 16.06
CA ALA A 271 -12.89 2.29 14.95
C ALA A 271 -12.12 1.03 15.36
N VAL A 272 -11.67 0.95 16.61
CA VAL A 272 -10.95 -0.22 17.09
C VAL A 272 -11.91 -1.29 17.57
N ALA A 273 -12.97 -0.92 18.28
CA ALA A 273 -14.04 -1.86 18.60
C ALA A 273 -14.70 -2.40 17.31
N HIS A 274 -14.95 -1.52 16.32
CA HIS A 274 -15.41 -1.92 15.00
C HIS A 274 -14.46 -2.94 14.39
N TRP A 275 -13.17 -2.64 14.34
CA TRP A 275 -12.20 -3.57 13.78
C TRP A 275 -12.16 -4.91 14.52
N ALA A 276 -12.13 -4.89 15.86
CA ALA A 276 -12.11 -6.09 16.70
C ALA A 276 -13.32 -7.01 16.41
N ILE A 277 -14.51 -6.42 16.28
CA ILE A 277 -15.76 -7.15 16.03
C ILE A 277 -15.86 -7.58 14.56
N ALA A 278 -15.77 -6.63 13.63
CA ALA A 278 -16.12 -6.82 12.23
C ALA A 278 -15.00 -7.42 11.37
N ASP A 279 -13.74 -7.21 11.75
CA ASP A 279 -12.61 -7.30 10.83
C ASP A 279 -11.43 -8.15 11.34
N ALA A 280 -11.22 -8.26 12.64
CA ALA A 280 -10.07 -8.96 13.21
C ALA A 280 -9.97 -10.44 12.76
N TRP A 281 -11.10 -11.09 12.50
CA TRP A 281 -11.20 -12.48 12.05
C TRP A 281 -11.02 -12.68 10.53
N ARG A 282 -11.02 -11.60 9.72
CA ARG A 282 -10.93 -11.66 8.26
C ARG A 282 -9.50 -11.88 7.77
N PRO A 283 -9.25 -12.38 6.55
CA PRO A 283 -7.90 -12.32 5.97
C PRO A 283 -7.42 -10.85 5.81
N PRO A 284 -6.10 -10.61 5.70
CA PRO A 284 -5.56 -9.29 5.39
C PRO A 284 -6.17 -8.69 4.11
N SER A 285 -6.49 -7.39 4.13
CA SER A 285 -6.97 -6.67 2.94
C SER A 285 -5.89 -6.65 1.85
N THR A 286 -6.32 -6.75 0.60
CA THR A 286 -5.45 -6.64 -0.59
C THR A 286 -5.51 -5.23 -1.19
N PRO A 287 -4.49 -4.81 -1.95
CA PRO A 287 -4.59 -3.61 -2.77
C PRO A 287 -5.74 -3.72 -3.77
N LEU A 288 -6.54 -2.66 -3.91
CA LEU A 288 -7.67 -2.61 -4.86
C LEU A 288 -7.23 -2.71 -6.32
N THR A 289 -5.97 -2.38 -6.59
CA THR A 289 -5.38 -2.38 -7.92
C THR A 289 -3.91 -2.69 -7.77
N ALA A 290 -3.39 -3.58 -8.62
CA ALA A 290 -1.97 -3.88 -8.73
C ALA A 290 -1.35 -3.08 -9.90
N TYR A 291 -0.04 -2.90 -9.85
CA TYR A 291 0.68 -2.36 -11.00
C TYR A 291 0.63 -3.32 -12.18
N THR A 292 0.39 -2.81 -13.39
CA THR A 292 0.46 -3.61 -14.61
C THR A 292 1.72 -3.21 -15.38
N PRO A 293 2.74 -4.09 -15.49
CA PRO A 293 4.01 -3.78 -16.14
C PRO A 293 3.86 -3.49 -17.63
N GLY A 294 4.86 -2.80 -18.18
CA GLY A 294 4.88 -2.40 -19.58
C GLY A 294 4.10 -1.12 -19.87
N GLN A 295 4.42 -0.51 -21.02
CA GLN A 295 3.88 0.77 -21.45
C GLN A 295 3.61 0.79 -22.94
N VAL A 296 2.66 1.62 -23.36
CA VAL A 296 2.38 1.84 -24.79
C VAL A 296 3.43 2.77 -25.39
N ARG A 297 3.92 3.74 -24.61
CA ARG A 297 4.84 4.80 -25.06
C ARG A 297 6.12 4.79 -24.23
N GLY A 298 7.22 5.20 -24.86
CA GLY A 298 8.53 5.44 -24.25
C GLY A 298 8.65 6.74 -23.48
N LYS A 299 7.54 7.40 -23.16
CA LYS A 299 7.49 8.68 -22.44
C LYS A 299 6.57 8.55 -21.24
N LEU A 300 6.98 9.16 -20.13
CA LEU A 300 6.18 9.21 -18.90
C LEU A 300 4.94 10.06 -19.12
N SER A 301 3.78 9.58 -18.66
CA SER A 301 2.55 10.39 -18.67
C SER A 301 2.67 11.58 -17.71
N PRO A 302 2.19 12.77 -18.10
CA PRO A 302 2.13 13.90 -17.19
C PRO A 302 1.19 13.63 -16.01
N LEU A 303 1.34 14.42 -14.94
CA LEU A 303 0.41 14.40 -13.82
C LEU A 303 -1.01 14.74 -14.31
N HIS A 304 -1.98 13.87 -14.02
CA HIS A 304 -3.35 14.08 -14.47
C HIS A 304 -3.96 15.35 -13.85
N ALA A 305 -4.58 16.21 -14.66
CA ALA A 305 -5.09 17.52 -14.25
C ALA A 305 -6.08 17.45 -13.07
N SER A 306 -6.95 16.43 -13.04
CA SER A 306 -7.89 16.24 -11.93
C SER A 306 -7.20 15.98 -10.59
N ARG A 307 -6.00 15.39 -10.59
CA ARG A 307 -5.22 15.14 -9.37
C ARG A 307 -4.63 16.45 -8.84
N ALA A 308 -4.12 17.29 -9.74
CA ALA A 308 -3.64 18.64 -9.40
C ALA A 308 -4.78 19.52 -8.85
N ALA A 309 -5.95 19.51 -9.50
CA ALA A 309 -7.12 20.25 -9.04
C ALA A 309 -7.62 19.79 -7.67
N ARG A 310 -7.68 18.46 -7.43
CA ARG A 310 -8.04 17.91 -6.12
C ARG A 310 -7.08 18.37 -5.03
N HIS A 311 -5.77 18.33 -5.29
CA HIS A 311 -4.79 18.80 -4.33
C HIS A 311 -4.95 20.30 -4.03
N ALA A 312 -5.12 21.14 -5.05
CA ALA A 312 -5.35 22.57 -4.86
C ALA A 312 -6.59 22.86 -3.99
N ASN A 313 -7.66 22.06 -4.15
CA ASN A 313 -8.83 22.14 -3.28
C ASN A 313 -8.53 21.69 -1.85
N SER A 314 -7.73 20.64 -1.64
CA SER A 314 -7.29 20.20 -0.32
C SER A 314 -6.44 21.26 0.40
N VAL A 315 -5.54 21.95 -0.32
CA VAL A 315 -4.77 23.09 0.23
C VAL A 315 -5.73 24.19 0.71
N LYS A 316 -6.72 24.58 -0.12
CA LYS A 316 -7.71 25.61 0.26
C LYS A 316 -8.53 25.20 1.48
N TRP A 317 -8.95 23.93 1.55
CA TRP A 317 -9.68 23.39 2.69
C TRP A 317 -8.85 23.43 3.96
N TYR A 318 -7.60 22.98 3.89
CA TYR A 318 -6.66 23.03 5.03
C TYR A 318 -6.42 24.45 5.55
N SER A 319 -6.39 25.45 4.66
CA SER A 319 -6.22 26.85 5.03
C SER A 319 -7.47 27.53 5.60
N ARG A 320 -8.70 27.05 5.30
CA ARG A 320 -9.95 27.80 5.57
C ARG A 320 -10.80 27.24 6.70
N ILE A 321 -10.88 25.92 6.86
CA ILE A 321 -11.91 25.30 7.70
C ILE A 321 -11.22 24.42 8.73
N ASN A 322 -11.51 24.74 10.00
CA ASN A 322 -11.07 24.10 11.22
C ASN A 322 -10.52 22.67 11.00
N ARG A 323 -9.19 22.56 11.13
CA ARG A 323 -8.33 21.41 10.89
C ARG A 323 -8.93 20.08 11.35
N ASN A 324 -9.69 19.40 10.49
CA ASN A 324 -10.07 18.00 10.71
C ASN A 324 -9.12 17.10 9.88
N GLN A 325 -7.88 16.98 10.36
CA GLN A 325 -6.83 16.22 9.69
C GLN A 325 -7.20 14.73 9.61
N GLY A 326 -7.82 14.19 10.66
CA GLY A 326 -8.34 12.82 10.67
C GLY A 326 -9.32 12.55 9.53
N ARG A 327 -10.31 13.43 9.34
CA ARG A 327 -11.25 13.33 8.21
C ARG A 327 -10.54 13.45 6.86
N THR A 328 -9.54 14.32 6.73
CA THR A 328 -8.74 14.43 5.50
C THR A 328 -8.07 13.09 5.15
N LEU A 329 -7.51 12.40 6.15
CA LEU A 329 -6.90 11.09 5.98
C LEU A 329 -7.92 10.02 5.57
N LEU A 330 -9.09 9.96 6.21
CA LEU A 330 -10.17 9.01 5.90
C LEU A 330 -10.72 9.12 4.47
N PHE A 331 -10.59 10.30 3.85
CA PHE A 331 -10.99 10.54 2.47
C PHE A 331 -9.85 10.32 1.47
N HIS A 332 -8.63 10.06 1.94
CA HIS A 332 -7.49 9.81 1.08
C HIS A 332 -7.55 8.39 0.47
N ASN A 333 -7.23 8.30 -0.82
CA ASN A 333 -7.26 7.03 -1.57
C ASN A 333 -6.38 5.92 -0.96
N HIS A 334 -5.38 6.29 -0.16
CA HIS A 334 -4.50 5.33 0.51
C HIS A 334 -5.24 4.42 1.50
N LEU A 335 -6.34 4.89 2.12
CA LEU A 335 -7.10 4.11 3.10
C LEU A 335 -8.28 3.34 2.50
N LYS A 336 -8.58 3.54 1.20
CA LYS A 336 -9.67 2.84 0.52
C LYS A 336 -9.65 1.32 0.68
N PRO A 337 -8.50 0.62 0.59
CA PRO A 337 -8.46 -0.83 0.74
C PRO A 337 -9.07 -1.32 2.06
N VAL A 338 -8.73 -0.68 3.17
CA VAL A 338 -9.20 -1.08 4.52
C VAL A 338 -10.56 -0.49 4.88
N LEU A 339 -10.96 0.62 4.27
CA LEU A 339 -12.30 1.18 4.44
C LEU A 339 -13.35 0.36 3.69
N LEU A 340 -13.02 -0.08 2.47
CA LEU A 340 -13.88 -0.90 1.63
C LEU A 340 -13.91 -2.35 2.07
N ARG A 341 -12.78 -3.02 2.36
CA ARG A 341 -12.71 -4.42 2.87
C ARG A 341 -13.65 -5.42 2.17
N GLU A 342 -13.84 -5.30 0.84
CA GLU A 342 -14.83 -6.07 0.07
C GLU A 342 -16.25 -6.02 0.69
N LYS A 343 -16.66 -4.86 1.20
CA LYS A 343 -18.00 -4.64 1.77
C LYS A 343 -19.05 -4.58 0.66
N THR A 344 -20.01 -5.50 0.74
CA THR A 344 -21.35 -5.39 0.15
C THR A 344 -22.32 -5.09 1.29
N PRO A 345 -23.21 -4.09 1.23
CA PRO A 345 -23.47 -3.21 0.10
C PRO A 345 -22.38 -2.15 -0.11
N GLN A 346 -22.14 -1.83 -1.37
CA GLN A 346 -21.41 -0.61 -1.71
C GLN A 346 -22.28 0.58 -1.28
N TYR A 347 -21.83 1.36 -0.31
CA TYR A 347 -22.54 2.57 0.09
C TYR A 347 -22.58 3.56 -1.08
N VAL A 348 -23.75 4.18 -1.29
CA VAL A 348 -23.98 5.17 -2.36
C VAL A 348 -23.01 6.37 -2.23
N LYS A 349 -22.56 6.68 -1.01
CA LYS A 349 -21.64 7.80 -0.72
C LYS A 349 -20.45 7.34 0.14
N TRP A 350 -19.28 7.95 -0.09
CA TRP A 350 -18.04 7.62 0.62
C TRP A 350 -18.14 7.90 2.12
N GLU A 351 -18.88 8.94 2.52
CA GLU A 351 -19.19 9.28 3.90
C GLU A 351 -19.80 8.09 4.66
N GLY A 352 -20.70 7.34 4.02
CA GLY A 352 -21.31 6.15 4.61
C GLY A 352 -20.30 5.03 4.82
N THR A 353 -19.31 4.90 3.93
CA THR A 353 -18.21 3.92 4.09
C THR A 353 -17.31 4.29 5.26
N VAL A 354 -16.98 5.58 5.40
CA VAL A 354 -16.18 6.09 6.53
C VAL A 354 -16.93 5.89 7.84
N TRP A 355 -18.19 6.30 7.92
CA TRP A 355 -19.01 6.11 9.12
C TRP A 355 -19.16 4.63 9.50
N HIS A 356 -19.39 3.75 8.53
CA HIS A 356 -19.49 2.31 8.80
C HIS A 356 -18.19 1.75 9.41
N SER A 357 -17.03 2.29 9.07
CA SER A 357 -15.74 1.80 9.59
C SER A 357 -15.45 2.12 11.06
N SER A 358 -16.33 2.87 11.73
CA SER A 358 -16.30 3.09 13.19
C SER A 358 -17.58 2.64 13.89
N ARG A 359 -18.59 2.15 13.16
CA ARG A 359 -19.89 1.76 13.70
C ARG A 359 -19.80 0.53 14.61
N THR A 360 -20.52 0.51 15.73
CA THR A 360 -20.49 -0.57 16.75
C THR A 360 -21.87 -1.05 17.25
N ASP A 361 -22.96 -0.67 16.58
CA ASP A 361 -24.33 -1.06 16.99
C ASP A 361 -24.64 -2.55 16.78
N ASP A 362 -25.78 -2.98 17.35
CA ASP A 362 -26.19 -4.39 17.37
C ASP A 362 -26.52 -4.94 15.99
N LEU A 363 -27.07 -4.12 15.09
CA LEU A 363 -27.30 -4.51 13.69
C LEU A 363 -25.99 -4.90 13.00
N MET A 364 -24.90 -4.16 13.24
CA MET A 364 -23.58 -4.53 12.70
C MET A 364 -23.09 -5.85 13.31
N LYS A 365 -23.25 -6.05 14.62
CA LYS A 365 -22.84 -7.30 15.29
C LYS A 365 -23.60 -8.51 14.73
N GLU A 366 -24.91 -8.38 14.53
CA GLU A 366 -25.76 -9.42 13.93
C GLU A 366 -25.31 -9.75 12.50
N GLU A 367 -25.04 -8.73 11.69
CA GLU A 367 -24.56 -8.92 10.31
C GLU A 367 -23.22 -9.66 10.28
N VAL A 368 -22.28 -9.26 11.14
CA VAL A 368 -20.96 -9.91 11.26
C VAL A 368 -21.11 -11.36 11.72
N ALA A 369 -21.96 -11.62 12.72
CA ALA A 369 -22.22 -12.97 13.21
C ALA A 369 -22.80 -13.87 12.11
N ARG A 370 -23.72 -13.34 11.29
CA ARG A 370 -24.26 -14.04 10.12
C ARG A 370 -23.17 -14.40 9.11
N ARG A 371 -22.35 -13.43 8.70
CA ARG A 371 -21.25 -13.66 7.73
C ARG A 371 -20.22 -14.67 8.23
N ARG A 372 -19.88 -14.64 9.52
CA ARG A 372 -18.98 -15.63 10.13
C ARG A 372 -19.55 -17.04 10.01
N ARG A 373 -20.83 -17.23 10.30
CA ARG A 373 -21.51 -18.53 10.14
C ARG A 373 -21.51 -19.01 8.69
N GLU A 374 -21.81 -18.12 7.74
CA GLU A 374 -21.81 -18.44 6.31
C GLU A 374 -20.43 -18.91 5.82
N LEU A 375 -19.35 -18.23 6.22
CA LEU A 375 -17.98 -18.61 5.86
C LEU A 375 -17.54 -19.92 6.51
N GLN A 376 -17.89 -20.14 7.78
CA GLN A 376 -17.62 -21.41 8.46
C GLN A 376 -18.35 -22.58 7.78
N ALA A 377 -19.61 -22.38 7.39
CA ALA A 377 -20.39 -23.37 6.65
C ALA A 377 -19.83 -23.63 5.24
N GLY A 378 -19.36 -22.59 4.54
CA GLY A 378 -18.67 -22.73 3.25
C GLY A 378 -17.37 -23.53 3.35
N ALA A 379 -16.54 -23.22 4.36
CA ALA A 379 -15.29 -23.94 4.62
C ALA A 379 -15.53 -25.41 5.04
N ALA A 380 -16.60 -25.69 5.78
CA ALA A 380 -17.01 -27.06 6.10
C ALA A 380 -17.40 -27.84 4.82
N ARG A 381 -18.20 -27.22 3.93
CA ARG A 381 -18.57 -27.83 2.65
C ARG A 381 -17.37 -28.16 1.76
N LEU A 382 -16.42 -27.23 1.63
CA LEU A 382 -15.19 -27.47 0.85
C LEU A 382 -14.32 -28.59 1.42
N ARG A 383 -14.26 -28.72 2.76
CA ARG A 383 -13.55 -29.85 3.40
C ARG A 383 -14.24 -31.19 3.12
N ASN A 384 -15.56 -31.23 3.19
CA ASN A 384 -16.32 -32.44 2.87
C ASN A 384 -16.13 -32.86 1.41
N GLN A 385 -16.20 -31.91 0.46
CA GLN A 385 -15.94 -32.19 -0.96
C GLN A 385 -14.53 -32.72 -1.22
N ARG A 386 -13.51 -32.16 -0.54
CA ARG A 386 -12.13 -32.68 -0.65
C ARG A 386 -12.00 -34.10 -0.10
N ALA A 387 -12.68 -34.40 1.01
CA ALA A 387 -12.70 -35.73 1.60
C ALA A 387 -13.45 -36.75 0.72
N GLU A 388 -14.55 -36.34 0.09
CA GLU A 388 -15.31 -37.16 -0.88
C GLU A 388 -14.48 -37.43 -2.14
N ASN A 389 -13.86 -36.41 -2.73
CA ASN A 389 -12.97 -36.57 -3.89
C ASN A 389 -11.76 -37.47 -3.57
N ALA A 390 -11.20 -37.36 -2.36
CA ALA A 390 -10.14 -38.24 -1.90
C ALA A 390 -10.62 -39.70 -1.75
N ARG A 391 -11.85 -39.94 -1.30
CA ARG A 391 -12.42 -41.30 -1.19
C ARG A 391 -12.76 -41.90 -2.56
N SER A 392 -13.27 -41.09 -3.50
CA SER A 392 -13.58 -41.54 -4.86
C SER A 392 -12.33 -41.92 -5.65
N ASN A 393 -11.17 -41.31 -5.36
CA ASN A 393 -9.89 -41.69 -5.96
C ASN A 393 -9.29 -42.99 -5.40
N TRP A 394 -9.91 -43.62 -4.39
CA TRP A 394 -9.44 -44.87 -3.76
C TRP A 394 -10.28 -46.11 -4.12
N VAL A 395 -11.22 -46.02 -5.07
CA VAL A 395 -11.99 -47.14 -5.65
C VAL A 395 -11.80 -47.05 -7.17
N ASN A 396 -11.18 -47.94 -7.96
CA ASN A 396 -10.78 -49.34 -7.86
C ASN A 396 -9.71 -49.60 -8.97
N PRO A 397 -8.51 -50.19 -8.75
CA PRO A 397 -7.70 -50.78 -9.81
C PRO A 397 -7.99 -52.28 -9.89
N ALA A 398 -9.21 -52.65 -10.23
CA ALA A 398 -9.61 -54.03 -10.49
C ALA A 398 -10.78 -53.99 -11.46
N ASP A 399 -10.46 -53.97 -12.76
CA ASP A 399 -11.25 -54.55 -13.87
C ASP A 399 -10.75 -53.99 -15.21
N THR A 400 -9.51 -54.33 -15.59
CA THR A 400 -9.05 -54.26 -16.98
C THR A 400 -7.96 -55.30 -17.22
N ALA A 401 -8.29 -56.58 -17.03
CA ALA A 401 -7.55 -57.66 -17.67
C ALA A 401 -8.15 -57.86 -19.08
N PRO A 402 -7.38 -57.66 -20.17
CA PRO A 402 -7.86 -57.94 -21.52
C PRO A 402 -7.90 -59.47 -21.76
N PRO A 403 -8.89 -59.98 -22.51
CA PRO A 403 -8.91 -61.39 -22.88
C PRO A 403 -7.83 -61.68 -23.93
N PHE A 404 -7.06 -62.73 -23.70
CA PHE A 404 -6.11 -63.29 -24.66
C PHE A 404 -6.84 -63.79 -25.92
N PRO A 405 -6.42 -63.42 -27.15
CA PRO A 405 -6.85 -64.12 -28.34
C PRO A 405 -5.97 -65.37 -28.56
N SER A 406 -6.67 -66.49 -28.70
CA SER A 406 -6.21 -67.82 -29.06
C SER A 406 -5.56 -67.87 -30.44
N SER A 407 -4.45 -68.59 -30.51
CA SER A 407 -3.77 -69.04 -31.74
C SER A 407 -4.59 -70.08 -32.53
N SER A 408 -4.72 -69.91 -33.85
CA SER A 408 -4.71 -71.03 -34.80
C SER A 408 -4.75 -70.56 -36.27
N SER A 409 -3.73 -71.05 -37.00
CA SER A 409 -3.66 -71.44 -38.41
C SER A 409 -3.68 -70.39 -39.52
#